data_AF-A0A419H6N0-F1
#
_entry.id   AF-A0A419H6N0-F1
#
_cell.length_a   1.000
_cell.length_b   1.000
_cell.length_c   1.000
_cell.angle_alpha   90.00
_cell.angle_beta   90.00
_cell.angle_gamma   90.00
#
_symmetry.space_group_name_H-M   'P 1'
#
loop_
_entity.id
_entity.type
_entity.pdbx_description
1 polymer ?
#
loop_
_entity_poly.entity_id
_entity_poly.type
_entity_poly.pdbx_seq_one_letter_code
_entity_poly.pdbx_strand_id
1 'polypeptide(L)'
;MKTVAFPIEKKNIKDILFDLAALAFITLTPALSHISTVPVYLLEPMRIVLLLSLVHTSKRNTYLLTIALPLFSFLISSHPSFFKATLISSELALNIFLFFYLSKILNNYFGAALVSIIASKIFYYVVKFGMLQTGLLGGELTASPIWLQVILSLVFAGYVGWFFKKKIQL
;
A
#
# COMPACT_ATOMS: atom_id res chain seq x y z
N MET A 1 -32.94 0.27 9.93
CA MET A 1 -31.71 0.42 9.12
C MET A 1 -30.87 1.52 9.77
N LYS A 2 -29.81 1.19 10.53
CA LYS A 2 -28.93 2.23 11.12
C LYS A 2 -28.05 2.77 9.99
N THR A 3 -28.28 4.00 9.58
CA THR A 3 -27.39 4.71 8.67
C THR A 3 -26.04 4.88 9.37
N VAL A 4 -25.02 4.19 8.88
CA VAL A 4 -23.64 4.41 9.29
C VAL A 4 -23.21 5.75 8.66
N ALA A 5 -23.58 6.84 9.31
CA ALA A 5 -23.07 8.15 8.96
C ALA A 5 -21.60 8.18 9.38
N PHE A 6 -20.69 8.03 8.42
CA PHE A 6 -19.27 8.27 8.66
C PHE A 6 -19.10 9.76 8.97
N PRO A 7 -18.77 10.17 10.21
CA PRO A 7 -18.57 11.58 10.51
C PRO A 7 -17.49 12.11 9.59
N ILE A 8 -17.78 13.16 8.82
CA ILE A 8 -16.78 13.83 7.98
C ILE A 8 -15.88 14.61 8.93
N GLU A 9 -14.86 13.95 9.48
CA GLU A 9 -13.79 14.62 10.21
C GLU A 9 -13.18 15.72 9.34
N LYS A 10 -13.03 16.93 9.89
CA LYS A 10 -12.30 18.01 9.21
C LYS A 10 -10.90 17.50 8.89
N LYS A 11 -10.61 17.33 7.60
CA LYS A 11 -9.31 16.88 7.13
C LYS A 11 -8.27 17.92 7.53
N ASN A 12 -7.23 17.49 8.24
CA ASN A 12 -6.13 18.36 8.64
C ASN A 12 -5.37 18.81 7.37
N ILE A 13 -4.88 20.05 7.33
CA ILE A 13 -4.10 20.55 6.19
C ILE A 13 -2.87 19.68 5.91
N LYS A 14 -2.31 19.05 6.95
CA LYS A 14 -1.23 18.06 6.84
C LYS A 14 -1.64 16.84 6.01
N ASP A 15 -2.84 16.30 6.23
CA ASP A 15 -3.35 15.14 5.49
C ASP A 15 -3.59 15.51 4.01
N ILE A 16 -4.06 16.73 3.73
CA ILE A 16 -4.26 17.21 2.36
C ILE A 16 -2.93 17.34 1.62
N LEU A 17 -1.93 17.97 2.24
CA LEU A 17 -0.60 18.12 1.65
C LEU A 17 0.06 16.77 1.41
N PHE A 18 -0.08 15.84 2.36
CA PHE A 18 0.42 14.47 2.21
C PHE A 18 -0.24 13.77 1.02
N ASP A 19 -1.56 13.85 0.89
CA ASP A 19 -2.30 13.20 -0.20
C ASP A 19 -1.93 13.76 -1.58
N LEU A 20 -1.76 15.08 -1.70
CA LEU A 20 -1.31 15.70 -2.95
C LEU A 20 0.08 15.21 -3.33
N ALA A 21 1.02 15.18 -2.38
CA ALA A 21 2.37 14.66 -2.61
C ALA A 21 2.36 13.16 -2.96
N ALA A 22 1.54 12.38 -2.26
CA ALA A 22 1.33 10.96 -2.48
C ALA A 22 0.82 10.67 -3.90
N LEU A 23 -0.25 11.36 -4.32
CA LEU A 23 -0.82 11.20 -5.65
C LEU A 23 0.18 11.63 -6.73
N ALA A 24 0.85 12.78 -6.56
CA ALA A 24 1.87 13.23 -7.50
C ALA A 24 3.04 12.23 -7.63
N PHE A 25 3.53 11.69 -6.53
CA PHE A 25 4.61 10.70 -6.57
C PHE A 25 4.20 9.40 -7.27
N ILE A 26 2.99 8.91 -7.02
CA ILE A 26 2.49 7.68 -7.67
C ILE A 26 2.22 7.89 -9.16
N THR A 27 1.62 9.01 -9.56
CA THR A 27 1.37 9.28 -10.98
C THR A 27 2.65 9.50 -11.77
N LEU A 28 3.70 10.03 -11.14
CA LEU A 28 5.01 10.21 -11.75
C LEU A 28 5.88 8.94 -11.72
N THR A 29 5.47 7.89 -11.00
CA THR A 29 6.25 6.64 -10.88
C THR A 29 6.65 6.02 -12.23
N PRO A 30 5.78 5.94 -13.26
CA PRO A 30 6.18 5.43 -14.57
C PRO A 30 7.31 6.27 -15.19
N ALA A 31 7.17 7.60 -15.16
CA ALA A 31 8.18 8.52 -15.68
C ALA A 31 9.51 8.41 -14.90
N LEU A 32 9.44 8.35 -13.57
CA LEU A 32 10.61 8.15 -12.70
C LEU A 32 11.32 6.82 -13.00
N SER A 33 10.57 5.79 -13.38
CA SER A 33 11.13 4.48 -13.75
C SER A 33 11.90 4.50 -15.07
N HIS A 34 11.60 5.41 -15.99
CA HIS A 34 12.32 5.54 -17.27
C HIS A 34 13.62 6.33 -17.16
N ILE A 35 13.70 7.28 -16.23
CA ILE A 35 14.88 8.13 -16.04
C ILE A 35 15.86 7.59 -14.98
N SER A 36 15.45 6.60 -14.19
CA SER A 36 16.28 5.99 -13.15
C SER A 36 16.93 4.70 -13.63
N THR A 37 18.17 4.45 -13.20
CA THR A 37 18.90 3.20 -13.46
C THR A 37 18.20 1.99 -12.84
N VAL A 38 17.50 2.18 -11.71
CA VAL A 38 16.69 1.16 -11.07
C VAL A 38 15.22 1.49 -11.30
N PRO A 39 14.45 0.62 -11.97
CA PRO A 39 13.06 0.91 -12.22
C PRO A 39 12.27 1.09 -10.92
N VAL A 40 11.76 2.30 -10.69
CA VAL A 40 11.11 2.70 -9.44
C VAL A 40 9.89 1.84 -9.13
N TYR A 41 9.21 1.30 -10.15
CA TYR A 41 8.09 0.36 -9.97
C TYR A 41 8.47 -0.91 -9.19
N LEU A 42 9.76 -1.32 -9.19
CA LEU A 42 10.24 -2.47 -8.43
C LEU A 42 10.26 -2.24 -6.92
N LEU A 43 10.30 -0.97 -6.49
CA LEU A 43 10.36 -0.57 -5.08
C LEU A 43 9.01 -0.54 -4.37
N GLU A 44 7.95 -1.00 -5.02
CA GLU A 44 6.57 -0.96 -4.50
C GLU A 44 6.15 0.45 -4.03
N PRO A 45 6.22 1.47 -4.91
CA PRO A 45 6.05 2.88 -4.56
C PRO A 45 4.71 3.15 -3.86
N MET A 46 3.64 2.45 -4.26
CA MET A 46 2.33 2.56 -3.60
C MET A 46 2.37 2.10 -2.13
N ARG A 47 3.13 1.05 -1.81
CA ARG A 47 3.29 0.59 -0.42
C ARG A 47 4.16 1.55 0.40
N ILE A 48 5.19 2.15 -0.20
CA ILE A 48 5.99 3.19 0.46
C ILE A 48 5.07 4.32 0.95
N VAL A 49 4.27 4.87 0.03
CA VAL A 49 3.33 5.95 0.34
C VAL A 49 2.29 5.52 1.37
N LEU A 50 1.74 4.32 1.23
CA LEU A 50 0.79 3.74 2.16
C LEU A 50 1.34 3.70 3.59
N LEU A 51 2.55 3.16 3.79
CA LEU A 51 3.16 3.02 5.11
C LEU A 51 3.61 4.37 5.69
N LEU A 52 4.02 5.31 4.84
CA LEU A 52 4.22 6.70 5.27
C LEU A 52 2.90 7.30 5.76
N SER A 53 1.79 7.07 5.07
CA SER A 53 0.47 7.57 5.49
C SER A 53 0.03 6.95 6.82
N LEU A 54 0.30 5.65 7.02
CA LEU A 54 -0.02 4.93 8.26
C LEU A 54 0.67 5.55 9.47
N VAL A 55 1.86 6.10 9.27
CA VAL A 55 2.72 6.67 10.30
C VAL A 55 2.42 8.16 10.53
N HIS A 56 2.20 8.92 9.45
CA HIS A 56 2.17 10.39 9.48
C HIS A 56 0.78 11.01 9.33
N THR A 57 -0.25 10.22 9.00
CA THR A 57 -1.61 10.71 8.79
C THR A 57 -2.64 9.96 9.63
N SER A 58 -3.92 10.29 9.46
CA SER A 58 -5.01 9.60 10.16
C SER A 58 -5.30 8.20 9.58
N LYS A 59 -5.77 7.29 10.43
CA LYS A 59 -6.19 5.93 10.03
C LYS A 59 -7.16 5.96 8.85
N ARG A 60 -8.13 6.87 8.87
CA ARG A 60 -9.11 7.03 7.79
C ARG A 60 -8.42 7.43 6.49
N ASN A 61 -7.47 8.37 6.55
CA ASN A 61 -6.72 8.82 5.40
C ASN A 61 -5.89 7.68 4.78
N THR A 62 -5.24 6.85 5.60
CA THR A 62 -4.53 5.65 5.13
C THR A 62 -5.45 4.70 4.34
N TYR A 63 -6.66 4.41 4.83
CA TYR A 63 -7.63 3.59 4.10
C TYR A 63 -8.15 4.25 2.82
N LEU A 64 -8.28 5.57 2.78
CA LEU A 64 -8.63 6.28 1.54
C LEU A 64 -7.52 6.13 0.50
N LEU A 65 -6.26 6.23 0.92
CA LEU A 65 -5.11 6.10 0.04
C LEU A 65 -4.91 4.69 -0.51
N THR A 66 -5.32 3.63 0.20
CA THR A 66 -5.25 2.25 -0.34
C THR A 66 -6.03 2.12 -1.65
N ILE A 67 -7.15 2.84 -1.74
CA ILE A 67 -8.05 2.84 -2.90
C ILE A 67 -7.63 3.93 -3.90
N ALA A 68 -7.33 5.13 -3.40
CA ALA A 68 -7.02 6.26 -4.26
C ALA A 68 -5.75 6.04 -5.08
N LEU A 69 -4.65 5.57 -4.47
CA LEU A 69 -3.36 5.49 -5.18
C LEU A 69 -3.44 4.61 -6.45
N PRO A 70 -3.96 3.36 -6.40
CA PRO A 70 -4.01 2.52 -7.59
C PRO A 70 -5.03 3.02 -8.62
N LEU A 71 -6.19 3.51 -8.18
CA LEU A 71 -7.24 3.97 -9.08
C LEU A 71 -6.88 5.30 -9.78
N PHE A 72 -6.31 6.27 -9.06
CA PHE A 72 -5.86 7.52 -9.68
C PHE A 72 -4.70 7.29 -10.64
N SER A 73 -3.76 6.40 -10.30
CA SER A 73 -2.69 5.99 -11.23
C SER A 73 -3.26 5.43 -12.53
N PHE A 74 -4.27 4.54 -12.43
CA PHE A 74 -4.97 4.03 -13.60
C PHE A 74 -5.68 5.13 -14.39
N LEU A 75 -6.43 6.02 -13.74
CA LEU A 75 -7.21 7.07 -14.40
C LEU A 75 -6.32 8.07 -15.18
N ILE A 76 -5.14 8.38 -14.65
CA ILE A 76 -4.26 9.41 -15.22
C ILE A 76 -3.30 8.80 -16.25
N SER A 77 -2.72 7.65 -15.94
CA SER A 77 -1.63 7.08 -16.74
C SER A 77 -2.02 5.83 -17.51
N SER A 78 -3.27 5.36 -17.38
CA SER A 78 -3.72 4.02 -17.86
C SER A 78 -2.83 2.86 -17.38
N HIS A 79 -2.01 3.12 -16.35
CA HIS A 79 -1.03 2.22 -15.79
C HIS A 79 -1.11 2.31 -14.26
N PRO A 80 -1.36 1.19 -13.56
CA PRO A 80 -1.60 -0.17 -14.07
C PRO A 80 -3.01 -0.34 -14.69
N SER A 81 -3.26 -1.42 -15.45
CA SER A 81 -4.60 -1.72 -15.99
C SER A 81 -5.66 -1.80 -14.90
N PHE A 82 -6.94 -1.57 -15.25
CA PHE A 82 -8.05 -1.54 -14.28
C PHE A 82 -8.06 -2.73 -13.33
N PHE A 83 -8.03 -3.96 -13.86
CA PHE A 83 -7.99 -5.18 -13.07
C PHE A 83 -6.78 -5.27 -12.12
N LYS A 84 -5.61 -4.81 -12.58
CA LYS A 84 -4.41 -4.78 -11.74
C LYS A 84 -4.48 -3.67 -10.68
N ALA A 85 -5.10 -2.53 -10.99
CA ALA A 85 -5.34 -1.46 -10.04
C ALA A 85 -6.27 -1.91 -8.91
N THR A 86 -7.38 -2.58 -9.24
CA THR A 86 -8.31 -3.17 -8.25
C THR A 86 -7.63 -4.23 -7.40
N LEU A 87 -6.84 -5.11 -8.01
CA LEU A 87 -6.06 -6.11 -7.28
C LEU A 87 -5.08 -5.47 -6.29
N ILE A 88 -4.29 -4.48 -6.73
CA ILE A 88 -3.35 -3.76 -5.86
C ILE A 88 -4.09 -3.02 -4.74
N SER A 89 -5.21 -2.37 -5.05
CA SER A 89 -6.05 -1.69 -4.05
C SER A 89 -6.54 -2.66 -2.97
N SER A 90 -7.02 -3.83 -3.37
CA SER A 90 -7.47 -4.87 -2.43
C SER A 90 -6.33 -5.43 -1.57
N GLU A 91 -5.14 -5.58 -2.15
CA GLU A 91 -3.92 -6.01 -1.44
C GLU A 91 -3.50 -4.98 -0.38
N LEU A 92 -3.38 -3.71 -0.75
CA LEU A 92 -2.99 -2.63 0.17
C LEU A 92 -4.03 -2.43 1.27
N ALA A 93 -5.32 -2.52 0.94
CA ALA A 93 -6.40 -2.44 1.93
C ALA A 93 -6.31 -3.59 2.93
N LEU A 94 -6.08 -4.83 2.45
CA LEU A 94 -5.87 -5.99 3.29
C LEU A 94 -4.63 -5.84 4.17
N ASN A 95 -3.54 -5.29 3.63
CA ASN A 95 -2.32 -5.03 4.38
C ASN A 95 -2.57 -4.14 5.61
N ILE A 96 -3.27 -3.02 5.41
CA ILE A 96 -3.60 -2.08 6.50
C ILE A 96 -4.58 -2.69 7.49
N PHE A 97 -5.60 -3.41 6.98
CA PHE A 97 -6.54 -4.13 7.83
C PHE A 97 -5.82 -5.12 8.75
N LEU A 98 -4.99 -5.99 8.18
CA LEU A 98 -4.21 -6.97 8.93
C LEU A 98 -3.23 -6.31 9.89
N PHE A 99 -2.58 -5.20 9.50
CA PHE A 99 -1.70 -4.47 10.41
C PHE A 99 -2.44 -3.99 11.67
N PHE A 100 -3.58 -3.32 11.51
CA PHE A 100 -4.36 -2.84 12.65
C PHE A 100 -4.97 -3.96 13.50
N TYR A 101 -5.26 -5.12 12.89
CA TYR A 101 -5.73 -6.29 13.61
C TYR A 101 -4.60 -6.97 14.39
N LEU A 102 -3.50 -7.29 13.72
CA LEU A 102 -2.35 -8.00 14.30
C LEU A 102 -1.58 -7.17 15.32
N SER A 103 -1.51 -5.85 15.16
CA SER A 103 -0.88 -4.96 16.15
C SER A 103 -1.55 -5.02 17.52
N LYS A 104 -2.85 -5.33 17.59
CA LYS A 104 -3.59 -5.53 18.84
C LYS A 104 -3.35 -6.90 19.48
N ILE A 105 -3.04 -7.90 18.67
CA ILE A 105 -2.86 -9.29 19.12
C ILE A 105 -1.42 -9.55 19.53
N LEU A 106 -0.47 -9.11 18.70
CA LEU A 106 0.96 -9.42 18.87
C LEU A 106 1.67 -8.46 19.82
N ASN A 107 1.11 -7.27 20.09
CA ASN A 107 1.76 -6.17 20.82
C ASN A 107 3.16 -5.77 20.30
N ASN A 108 3.48 -6.17 19.06
CA ASN A 108 4.75 -5.90 18.40
C ASN A 108 4.47 -5.33 17.01
N TYR A 109 4.69 -4.02 16.83
CA TYR A 109 4.41 -3.33 15.58
C TYR A 109 5.28 -3.80 14.40
N PHE A 110 6.54 -4.18 14.67
CA PHE A 110 7.41 -4.75 13.64
C PHE A 110 6.85 -6.09 13.14
N GLY A 111 6.53 -6.99 14.08
CA GLY A 111 5.93 -8.29 13.75
C GLY A 111 4.59 -8.14 13.04
N ALA A 112 3.72 -7.25 13.52
CA ALA A 112 2.43 -6.97 12.90
C ALA A 112 2.57 -6.45 11.46
N ALA A 113 3.51 -5.53 11.21
CA ALA A 113 3.77 -5.00 9.87
C ALA A 113 4.36 -6.05 8.93
N LEU A 114 5.32 -6.85 9.40
CA LEU A 114 5.94 -7.90 8.60
C LEU A 114 4.93 -8.97 8.20
N VAL A 115 4.14 -9.46 9.16
CA VAL A 115 3.12 -10.49 8.91
C VAL A 115 2.01 -9.94 8.02
N SER A 116 1.58 -8.69 8.22
CA SER A 116 0.55 -8.10 7.35
C SER A 116 1.02 -7.92 5.92
N ILE A 117 2.29 -7.57 5.70
CA ILE A 117 2.90 -7.43 4.36
C ILE A 117 2.99 -8.79 3.67
N ILE A 118 3.47 -9.82 4.37
CA ILE A 118 3.58 -11.16 3.79
C ILE A 118 2.19 -11.72 3.46
N ALA A 119 1.25 -11.62 4.39
CA ALA A 119 -0.11 -12.13 4.20
C ALA A 119 -0.84 -11.43 3.06
N SER A 120 -0.75 -10.10 2.94
CA SER A 120 -1.38 -9.37 1.83
C SER A 120 -0.74 -9.72 0.48
N LYS A 121 0.58 -9.96 0.43
CA LYS A 121 1.24 -10.45 -0.79
C LYS A 121 0.84 -11.86 -1.19
N ILE A 122 0.71 -12.78 -0.23
CA ILE A 122 0.22 -14.13 -0.52
C ILE A 122 -1.17 -14.01 -1.15
N PHE A 123 -2.05 -13.20 -0.56
CA PHE A 123 -3.35 -12.89 -1.14
C PHE A 123 -3.24 -12.33 -2.57
N TYR A 124 -2.37 -11.35 -2.81
CA TYR A 124 -2.13 -10.81 -4.15
C TYR A 124 -1.78 -11.89 -5.17
N TYR A 125 -0.84 -12.78 -4.84
CA TYR A 125 -0.42 -13.82 -5.77
C TYR A 125 -1.49 -14.88 -6.01
N VAL A 126 -2.25 -15.25 -4.97
CA VAL A 126 -3.38 -16.18 -5.10
C VAL A 126 -4.45 -15.60 -6.03
N VAL A 127 -4.86 -14.35 -5.81
CA VAL A 127 -5.88 -13.71 -6.66
C VAL A 127 -5.34 -13.45 -8.06
N LYS A 128 -4.10 -12.97 -8.19
CA LYS A 128 -3.44 -12.78 -9.50
C LYS A 128 -3.41 -14.08 -10.29
N PHE A 129 -3.05 -15.19 -9.66
CA PHE A 129 -3.06 -16.49 -10.31
C PHE A 129 -4.45 -16.82 -10.87
N GLY A 130 -5.51 -16.65 -10.08
CA GLY A 130 -6.89 -16.83 -10.57
C GLY A 130 -7.22 -15.94 -11.78
N MET A 131 -6.83 -14.67 -11.75
CA MET A 131 -7.08 -13.71 -12.85
C MET A 131 -6.29 -14.04 -14.12
N LEU A 132 -5.10 -14.62 -13.99
CA LEU A 132 -4.32 -15.12 -15.13
C LEU A 132 -5.02 -16.32 -15.77
N GLN A 133 -5.55 -17.25 -14.97
CA GLN A 133 -6.27 -18.42 -15.50
C GLN A 133 -7.55 -18.03 -16.26
N THR A 134 -8.23 -16.98 -15.83
CA THR A 134 -9.44 -16.48 -16.52
C THR A 134 -9.12 -15.53 -17.68
N GLY A 135 -7.85 -15.24 -17.97
CA GLY A 135 -7.44 -14.30 -19.03
C GLY A 135 -7.76 -12.82 -18.74
N LEU A 136 -8.14 -12.48 -17.50
CA LEU A 136 -8.42 -11.08 -17.09
C LEU A 136 -7.14 -10.25 -16.97
N LEU A 137 -6.01 -10.91 -16.72
CA LEU A 137 -4.68 -10.33 -16.70
C LEU A 137 -3.76 -11.13 -17.62
N GLY A 138 -2.85 -10.42 -18.30
CA GLY A 138 -1.76 -11.03 -19.06
C GLY A 138 -0.41 -10.87 -18.35
N GLY A 139 0.57 -11.69 -18.76
CA GLY A 139 1.96 -11.62 -18.30
C GLY A 139 2.31 -12.64 -17.22
N GLU A 140 3.47 -12.44 -16.59
CA GLU A 140 4.03 -13.39 -15.62
C GLU A 140 3.43 -13.23 -14.22
N LEU A 141 3.39 -14.33 -13.46
CA LEU A 141 2.91 -14.34 -12.07
C LEU A 141 3.76 -13.42 -11.17
N THR A 142 5.07 -13.43 -11.32
CA THR A 142 6.02 -12.63 -10.54
C THR A 142 6.82 -11.70 -11.44
N ALA A 143 6.47 -10.41 -11.46
CA ALA A 143 7.22 -9.41 -12.23
C ALA A 143 8.45 -8.86 -11.47
N SER A 144 8.46 -8.92 -10.14
CA SER A 144 9.55 -8.43 -9.30
C SER A 144 10.31 -9.60 -8.65
N PRO A 145 11.65 -9.57 -8.59
CA PRO A 145 12.42 -10.63 -7.94
C PRO A 145 12.02 -10.84 -6.47
N ILE A 146 11.86 -12.09 -6.05
CA ILE A 146 11.39 -12.45 -4.69
C ILE A 146 12.34 -11.91 -3.62
N TRP A 147 13.65 -11.93 -3.86
CA TRP A 147 14.64 -11.41 -2.91
C TRP A 147 14.44 -9.91 -2.63
N LEU A 148 14.12 -9.11 -3.66
CA LEU A 148 13.85 -7.68 -3.51
C LEU A 148 12.60 -7.46 -2.66
N GLN A 149 11.58 -8.27 -2.88
CA GLN A 149 10.33 -8.22 -2.12
C GLN A 149 10.54 -8.50 -0.62
N VAL A 150 11.40 -9.47 -0.28
CA VAL A 150 11.74 -9.80 1.10
C VAL A 150 12.50 -8.63 1.75
N ILE A 151 13.49 -8.06 1.06
CA ILE A 151 14.25 -6.91 1.56
C ILE A 151 13.31 -5.72 1.82
N LEU A 152 12.47 -5.36 0.85
CA LEU A 152 11.52 -4.25 1.01
C LEU A 152 10.56 -4.48 2.17
N SER A 153 10.05 -5.71 2.33
CA SER A 153 9.16 -6.06 3.43
C SER A 153 9.84 -5.87 4.80
N LEU A 154 11.11 -6.24 4.92
CA LEU A 154 11.90 -6.02 6.13
C LEU A 154 12.16 -4.54 6.40
N VAL A 155 12.54 -3.77 5.38
CA VAL A 155 12.76 -2.32 5.49
C VAL A 155 11.49 -1.60 5.94
N PHE A 156 10.36 -1.93 5.31
CA PHE A 156 9.04 -1.38 5.61
C PHE A 156 8.56 -1.73 7.02
N ALA A 157 8.65 -3.01 7.41
CA ALA A 157 8.32 -3.43 8.76
C ALA A 157 9.24 -2.76 9.80
N GLY A 158 10.53 -2.64 9.48
CA GLY A 158 11.53 -1.95 10.31
C GLY A 158 11.15 -0.49 10.57
N TYR A 159 10.79 0.25 9.52
CA TYR A 159 10.37 1.64 9.60
C TYR A 159 9.13 1.83 10.48
N VAL A 160 8.08 1.02 10.25
CA VAL A 160 6.85 1.06 11.05
C VAL A 160 7.12 0.68 12.50
N GLY A 161 7.87 -0.39 12.73
CA GLY A 161 8.23 -0.85 14.07
C GLY A 161 9.01 0.19 14.87
N TRP A 162 9.97 0.87 14.26
CA TRP A 162 10.76 1.92 14.90
C TRP A 162 9.90 3.13 15.30
N PHE A 163 9.00 3.58 14.42
CA PHE A 163 8.19 4.77 14.68
C PHE A 163 7.14 4.52 15.78
N PHE A 164 6.43 3.41 15.73
CA PHE A 164 5.39 3.11 16.73
C PHE A 164 5.99 2.77 18.11
N LYS A 165 7.22 2.25 18.17
CA LYS A 165 7.94 2.09 19.45
C LYS A 165 8.23 3.43 20.14
N LYS A 166 8.59 4.47 19.38
CA LYS A 166 8.82 5.83 19.93
C LYS A 166 7.55 6.46 20.52
N LYS A 167 6.38 6.16 19.97
CA LYS A 167 5.10 6.76 20.40
C LYS A 167 4.59 6.24 21.75
N ILE A 168 5.14 5.14 22.26
CA ILE A 168 4.83 4.56 23.59
C ILE A 168 5.82 5.06 24.66
N GLN A 169 6.95 5.65 24.26
CA GLN A 169 8.01 6.12 25.17
C GLN A 169 8.00 7.64 25.43
N LEU A 170 7.02 8.36 24.87
CA LEU A 170 6.75 9.79 25.11
C LEU A 170 5.48 9.92 25.94
#